data_AF-A0A2E5B8E0-F1
#
_entry.id   AF-A0A2E5B8E0-F1
#
_cell.length_a   1.000
_cell.length_b   1.000
_cell.length_c   1.000
_cell.angle_alpha   90.00
_cell.angle_beta   90.00
_cell.angle_gamma   90.00
#
_symmetry.space_group_name_H-M   'P 1'
#
loop_
_entity.id
_entity.type
_entity.pdbx_description
1 polymer ?
#
loop_
_entity_poly.entity_id
_entity_poly.type
_entity_poly.pdbx_seq_one_letter_code
_entity_poly.pdbx_strand_id
1 'polypeptide(L)'
;MRTIFLSLLMVSASLAGCFGEEESKPIVVEETVWDFERPELTWYHFADAIDAWGNNEYEFKDRNMPFIATGTYYGIGMSTFEPTMGITQTDAMVMTSWGNGPAGSTAIISCDLIGMYDALSYTCENTYDPLIPVPNSNDPYVYVDPWTGRIMKFDMHALLGMTVE
;
A
#
# COMPACT_ATOMS: atom_id res chain seq x y z
N MET A 1 44.12 18.56 -67.03
CA MET A 1 44.24 17.94 -65.68
C MET A 1 43.76 18.87 -64.56
N ARG A 2 44.23 20.13 -64.46
CA ARG A 2 43.82 21.07 -63.40
C ARG A 2 42.31 21.40 -63.36
N THR A 3 41.68 21.57 -64.51
CA THR A 3 40.23 21.86 -64.62
C THR A 3 39.34 20.71 -64.19
N ILE A 4 39.75 19.46 -64.47
CA ILE A 4 39.00 18.24 -64.10
C ILE A 4 38.98 18.07 -62.58
N PHE A 5 40.12 18.34 -61.93
CA PHE A 5 40.25 18.26 -60.48
C PHE A 5 39.36 19.28 -59.76
N LEU A 6 39.29 20.51 -60.31
CA LEU A 6 38.44 21.56 -59.76
C LEU A 6 36.95 21.23 -59.89
N SER A 7 36.53 20.67 -61.02
CA SER A 7 35.14 20.21 -61.21
C SER A 7 34.76 19.06 -60.28
N LEU A 8 35.68 18.13 -60.01
CA LEU A 8 35.42 17.01 -59.11
C LEU A 8 35.26 17.48 -57.65
N LEU A 9 36.06 18.47 -57.24
CA LEU A 9 35.99 19.08 -55.91
C LEU A 9 34.67 19.84 -55.68
N MET A 10 34.20 20.57 -56.71
CA MET A 10 32.93 21.30 -56.64
C MET A 10 31.72 20.35 -56.53
N VAL A 11 31.79 19.18 -57.17
CA VAL A 11 30.73 18.15 -57.08
C VAL A 11 30.80 17.43 -55.73
N SER A 12 31.99 17.11 -55.20
CA SER A 12 32.08 16.46 -53.89
C SER A 12 31.59 17.35 -52.75
N ALA A 13 31.74 18.68 -52.87
CA ALA A 13 31.26 19.63 -51.86
C ALA A 13 29.72 19.68 -51.75
N SER A 14 28.99 19.48 -52.85
CA SER A 14 27.52 19.45 -52.83
C SER A 14 26.94 18.13 -52.34
N LEU A 15 27.70 17.03 -52.42
CA LEU A 15 27.28 15.72 -51.89
C LEU A 15 27.62 15.52 -50.40
N ALA A 16 28.56 16.29 -49.84
CA ALA A 16 28.98 16.17 -48.44
C ALA A 16 27.89 16.52 -47.40
N GLY A 17 26.85 17.25 -47.81
CA GLY A 17 25.74 17.63 -46.92
C GLY A 17 24.52 16.71 -46.94
N CYS A 18 24.48 15.70 -47.82
CA CYS A 18 23.30 14.83 -48.02
C CYS A 18 23.46 13.41 -47.44
N PHE A 19 24.65 13.08 -46.92
CA PHE A 19 24.98 11.78 -46.31
C PHE A 19 25.27 11.90 -44.79
N GLY A 20 24.63 12.87 -44.12
CA GLY A 20 24.58 12.87 -42.67
C GLY A 20 23.60 11.80 -42.20
N GLU A 21 24.00 10.93 -41.27
CA GLU A 21 23.05 10.16 -40.48
C GLU A 21 22.00 11.12 -39.91
N GLU A 22 20.72 10.79 -40.04
CA GLU A 22 19.68 11.49 -39.29
C GLU A 22 20.05 11.32 -37.82
N GLU A 23 20.48 12.41 -37.17
CA GLU A 23 20.68 12.42 -35.73
C GLU A 23 19.36 11.97 -35.10
N SER A 24 19.37 10.76 -34.52
CA SER A 24 18.23 10.24 -33.80
C SER A 24 17.98 11.21 -32.65
N LYS A 25 16.89 11.98 -32.76
CA LYS A 25 16.49 12.90 -31.70
C LYS A 25 16.46 12.11 -30.40
N PRO A 26 17.19 12.54 -29.34
CA PRO A 26 17.12 11.86 -28.07
C PRO A 26 15.65 11.85 -27.64
N ILE A 27 15.14 10.65 -27.38
CA ILE A 27 13.80 10.46 -26.84
C ILE A 27 13.84 11.14 -25.47
N VAL A 28 13.18 12.29 -25.35
CA VAL A 28 12.98 12.94 -24.06
C VAL A 28 12.00 12.06 -23.31
N VAL A 29 12.53 11.18 -22.45
CA VAL A 29 11.71 10.45 -21.49
C VAL A 29 11.31 11.48 -20.45
N GLU A 30 10.06 11.92 -20.46
CA GLU A 30 9.54 12.73 -19.36
C GLU A 30 9.63 11.87 -18.09
N GLU A 31 10.35 12.36 -17.08
CA GLU A 31 10.40 11.72 -15.78
C GLU A 31 9.01 11.85 -15.14
N THR A 32 8.25 10.77 -15.18
CA THR A 32 6.93 10.68 -14.53
C THR A 32 7.04 9.88 -13.24
N VAL A 33 6.13 10.11 -12.30
CA VAL A 33 6.01 9.28 -11.09
C VAL A 33 5.41 7.89 -11.36
N TRP A 34 4.98 7.65 -12.60
CA TRP A 34 4.40 6.41 -13.08
C TRP A 34 5.45 5.58 -13.82
N ASP A 35 6.60 5.36 -13.17
CA ASP A 35 7.77 4.66 -13.73
C ASP A 35 7.67 3.12 -13.61
N PHE A 36 6.49 2.60 -13.29
CA PHE A 36 6.22 1.18 -13.09
C PHE A 36 4.99 0.71 -13.88
N GLU A 37 4.88 -0.61 -14.08
CA GLU A 37 3.70 -1.22 -14.69
C GLU A 37 2.56 -1.31 -13.67
N ARG A 38 1.35 -0.81 -14.04
CA ARG A 38 0.17 -0.89 -13.17
C ARG A 38 -0.31 -2.35 -13.05
N PRO A 39 -0.37 -2.93 -11.84
CA PRO A 39 -1.00 -4.23 -11.65
C PRO A 39 -2.49 -4.18 -12.00
N GLU A 40 -3.03 -5.24 -12.62
CA GLU A 40 -4.42 -5.28 -13.12
C GLU A 40 -5.48 -5.00 -12.04
N LEU A 41 -5.22 -5.44 -10.81
CA LEU A 41 -6.15 -5.32 -9.68
C LEU A 41 -5.86 -4.10 -8.79
N THR A 42 -4.99 -3.19 -9.23
CA THR A 42 -4.65 -1.97 -8.48
C THR A 42 -5.25 -0.75 -9.16
N TRP A 43 -5.88 0.11 -8.36
CA TRP A 43 -6.46 1.36 -8.84
C TRP A 43 -5.97 2.53 -7.99
N TYR A 44 -5.31 3.48 -8.64
CA TYR A 44 -4.86 4.73 -8.04
C TYR A 44 -5.92 5.80 -8.32
N HIS A 45 -6.41 6.46 -7.28
CA HIS A 45 -7.49 7.44 -7.43
C HIS A 45 -7.30 8.65 -6.52
N PHE A 46 -7.84 9.79 -6.95
CA PHE A 46 -8.05 10.96 -6.10
C PHE A 46 -9.33 10.81 -5.27
N ALA A 47 -9.68 11.85 -4.52
CA ALA A 47 -11.03 11.97 -3.97
C ALA A 47 -12.09 11.81 -5.09
N ASP A 48 -13.30 11.41 -4.71
CA ASP A 48 -14.43 11.21 -5.63
C ASP A 48 -14.22 10.16 -6.71
N ALA A 49 -13.36 9.16 -6.47
CA ALA A 49 -13.16 8.03 -7.38
C ALA A 49 -12.66 8.45 -8.79
N ILE A 50 -11.89 9.53 -8.86
CA ILE A 50 -11.27 10.01 -10.11
C ILE A 50 -9.96 9.26 -10.34
N ASP A 51 -9.77 8.64 -11.52
CA ASP A 51 -8.54 7.92 -11.85
C ASP A 51 -7.34 8.87 -11.81
N ALA A 52 -6.31 8.48 -11.04
CA ALA A 52 -5.07 9.23 -10.92
C ALA A 52 -3.98 8.69 -11.86
N TRP A 53 -4.16 7.48 -12.40
CA TRP A 53 -3.13 6.81 -13.19
C TRP A 53 -2.71 7.60 -14.43
N GLY A 54 -1.41 7.79 -14.61
CA GLY A 54 -0.85 8.51 -15.76
C GLY A 54 -1.09 10.02 -15.75
N ASN A 55 -1.63 10.57 -14.66
CA ASN A 55 -1.75 12.01 -14.51
C ASN A 55 -0.36 12.59 -14.21
N ASN A 56 0.16 13.46 -15.08
CA ASN A 56 1.43 14.18 -14.86
C ASN A 56 1.22 15.66 -14.51
N GLU A 57 -0.02 16.13 -14.49
CA GLU A 57 -0.38 17.51 -14.14
C GLU A 57 -0.42 17.72 -12.63
N TYR A 58 -0.78 16.68 -11.89
CA TYR A 58 -0.77 16.70 -10.43
C TYR A 58 0.64 16.48 -9.89
N GLU A 59 1.03 17.30 -8.91
CA GLU A 59 2.33 17.18 -8.26
C GLU A 59 2.26 16.14 -7.12
N PHE A 60 2.59 14.89 -7.45
CA PHE A 60 2.66 13.81 -6.47
C PHE A 60 3.92 13.92 -5.59
N LYS A 61 3.72 14.19 -4.30
CA LYS A 61 4.80 14.33 -3.30
C LYS A 61 4.46 13.65 -1.98
N ASP A 62 5.51 13.36 -1.20
CA ASP A 62 5.42 12.80 0.15
C ASP A 62 4.50 11.56 0.22
N ARG A 63 3.46 11.60 1.06
CA ARG A 63 2.51 10.49 1.27
C ARG A 63 1.54 10.27 0.10
N ASN A 64 1.48 11.21 -0.84
CA ASN A 64 0.66 11.09 -2.04
C ASN A 64 1.44 10.49 -3.22
N MET A 65 2.74 10.22 -3.07
CA MET A 65 3.54 9.61 -4.13
C MET A 65 3.02 8.20 -4.44
N PRO A 66 2.66 7.88 -5.70
CA PRO A 66 2.27 6.53 -6.09
C PRO A 66 3.41 5.55 -5.85
N PHE A 67 3.07 4.35 -5.40
CA PHE A 67 4.00 3.25 -5.24
C PHE A 67 3.33 1.97 -5.73
N ILE A 68 4.12 1.05 -6.27
CA ILE A 68 3.62 -0.24 -6.72
C ILE A 68 2.98 -1.00 -5.54
N ALA A 69 1.66 -1.21 -5.60
CA ALA A 69 0.93 -2.00 -4.61
C ALA A 69 0.76 -3.43 -5.13
N THR A 70 1.51 -4.37 -4.58
CA THR A 70 1.30 -5.81 -4.78
C THR A 70 1.03 -6.47 -3.43
N GLY A 71 0.12 -7.43 -3.41
CA GLY A 71 -0.29 -8.11 -2.20
C GLY A 71 -0.48 -9.59 -2.43
N THR A 72 -0.15 -10.37 -1.42
CA THR A 72 -0.55 -11.77 -1.32
C THR A 72 -1.33 -11.96 -0.03
N TYR A 73 -2.19 -12.98 0.01
CA TYR A 73 -2.95 -13.32 1.20
C TYR A 73 -2.24 -14.44 1.96
N TYR A 74 -2.06 -14.26 3.26
CA TYR A 74 -1.59 -15.30 4.17
C TYR A 74 -2.49 -15.38 5.40
N GLY A 75 -2.92 -16.60 5.75
CA GLY A 75 -3.74 -16.82 6.93
C GLY A 75 -2.87 -16.83 8.20
N ILE A 76 -3.24 -16.01 9.19
CA ILE A 76 -2.53 -15.91 10.48
C ILE A 76 -3.00 -16.94 11.53
N GLY A 77 -3.88 -17.87 11.14
CA GLY A 77 -4.39 -18.92 12.03
C GLY A 77 -5.39 -18.48 13.09
N MET A 78 -5.87 -17.23 13.04
CA MET A 78 -6.86 -16.69 13.99
C MET A 78 -8.14 -16.29 13.27
N SER A 79 -9.28 -16.58 13.90
CA SER A 79 -10.59 -16.17 13.40
C SER A 79 -10.94 -14.78 13.91
N THR A 80 -11.50 -13.97 13.02
CA THR A 80 -12.08 -12.67 13.31
C THR A 80 -13.48 -12.69 12.70
N PHE A 81 -14.51 -12.34 13.49
CA PHE A 81 -15.88 -12.33 12.99
C PHE A 81 -16.14 -11.04 12.22
N GLU A 82 -15.65 -9.91 12.73
CA GLU A 82 -15.57 -8.61 12.05
C GLU A 82 -14.30 -7.91 12.56
N PRO A 83 -13.13 -8.09 11.91
CA PRO A 83 -11.88 -7.58 12.45
C PRO A 83 -11.86 -6.06 12.41
N THR A 84 -11.81 -5.46 13.58
CA THR A 84 -11.35 -4.09 13.72
C THR A 84 -9.85 -4.12 13.97
N MET A 85 -9.15 -3.16 13.37
CA MET A 85 -7.69 -3.13 13.37
C MET A 85 -7.19 -1.75 13.79
N GLY A 86 -6.07 -1.72 14.48
CA GLY A 86 -5.34 -0.50 14.79
C GLY A 86 -3.84 -0.72 14.72
N ILE A 87 -3.09 0.38 14.63
CA ILE A 87 -1.63 0.35 14.61
C ILE A 87 -1.15 1.16 15.82
N THR A 88 -0.27 0.56 16.60
CA THR A 88 0.35 1.20 17.77
C THR A 88 1.50 2.11 17.36
N GLN A 89 1.97 2.96 18.28
CA GLN A 89 3.12 3.83 18.04
C GLN A 89 4.44 3.07 17.83
N THR A 90 4.47 1.77 18.18
CA THR A 90 5.59 0.86 17.95
C THR A 90 5.39 -0.01 16.72
N ASP A 91 4.49 0.38 15.81
CA ASP A 91 4.16 -0.33 14.56
C ASP A 91 3.65 -1.77 14.75
N ALA A 92 3.21 -2.14 15.96
CA ALA A 92 2.50 -3.40 16.15
C ALA A 92 1.05 -3.25 15.68
N MET A 93 0.60 -4.18 14.84
CA MET A 93 -0.77 -4.29 14.38
C MET A 93 -1.61 -4.96 15.48
N VAL A 94 -2.70 -4.32 15.86
CA VAL A 94 -3.62 -4.83 16.88
C VAL A 94 -4.96 -5.12 16.23
N MET A 95 -5.52 -6.29 16.49
CA MET A 95 -6.82 -6.72 15.95
C MET A 95 -7.65 -7.49 16.97
N THR A 96 -8.97 -7.49 16.79
CA THR A 96 -9.86 -8.30 17.61
C THR A 96 -9.94 -9.74 17.10
N SER A 97 -9.89 -10.71 18.01
CA SER A 97 -10.08 -12.12 17.68
C SER A 97 -11.15 -12.76 18.54
N TRP A 98 -12.17 -13.30 17.88
CA TRP A 98 -13.33 -13.88 18.54
C TRP A 98 -13.01 -15.27 19.11
N GLY A 99 -13.42 -15.53 20.36
CA GLY A 99 -13.30 -16.84 21.01
C GLY A 99 -11.89 -17.24 21.48
N ASN A 100 -10.86 -16.42 21.22
CA ASN A 100 -9.47 -16.71 21.57
C ASN A 100 -8.98 -16.06 22.88
N GLY A 101 -9.85 -15.31 23.57
CA GLY A 101 -9.55 -14.67 24.85
C GLY A 101 -9.86 -15.56 26.06
N PRO A 102 -9.51 -15.11 27.28
CA PRO A 102 -9.82 -15.82 28.51
C PRO A 102 -11.31 -16.17 28.60
N ALA A 103 -11.64 -17.40 29.00
CA ALA A 103 -13.00 -17.91 29.08
C ALA A 103 -13.83 -17.83 27.77
N GLY A 104 -13.18 -17.80 26.61
CA GLY A 104 -13.86 -17.71 25.31
C GLY A 104 -14.32 -16.29 24.96
N SER A 105 -13.82 -15.28 25.66
CA SER A 105 -14.01 -13.87 25.31
C SER A 105 -13.25 -13.48 24.05
N THR A 106 -13.48 -12.27 23.55
CA THR A 106 -12.65 -11.70 22.48
C THR A 106 -11.26 -11.35 23.00
N ALA A 107 -10.23 -11.83 22.33
CA ALA A 107 -8.83 -11.44 22.52
C ALA A 107 -8.48 -10.18 21.73
N ILE A 108 -7.53 -9.41 22.26
CA ILE A 108 -6.87 -8.33 21.53
C ILE A 108 -5.50 -8.86 21.12
N ILE A 109 -5.39 -9.22 19.85
CA ILE A 109 -4.17 -9.80 19.34
C ILE A 109 -3.26 -8.70 18.81
N SER A 110 -2.06 -8.62 19.35
CA SER A 110 -1.00 -7.77 18.84
C SER A 110 -0.03 -8.61 18.03
N CYS A 111 0.20 -8.24 16.78
CA CYS A 111 1.12 -8.91 15.89
C CYS A 111 2.16 -7.94 15.32
N ASP A 112 3.39 -8.43 15.19
CA ASP A 112 4.47 -7.75 14.48
C ASP A 112 4.40 -8.09 12.98
N LEU A 113 3.47 -7.43 12.27
CA LEU A 113 3.22 -7.67 10.84
C LEU A 113 3.74 -6.54 9.94
N ILE A 114 4.11 -5.40 10.52
CA ILE A 114 4.54 -4.22 9.77
C ILE A 114 6.03 -4.34 9.48
N GLY A 115 6.44 -4.11 8.22
CA GLY A 115 7.84 -4.17 7.82
C GLY A 115 8.39 -5.58 7.56
N MET A 116 7.51 -6.58 7.37
CA MET A 116 7.92 -7.92 6.95
C MET A 116 8.17 -7.95 5.43
N TYR A 117 9.42 -8.19 5.01
CA TYR A 117 9.79 -8.26 3.59
C TYR A 117 10.33 -9.62 3.13
N ASP A 118 11.06 -10.34 4.00
CA ASP A 118 11.87 -11.50 3.57
C ASP A 118 11.41 -12.86 4.15
N ALA A 119 10.79 -12.87 5.33
CA ALA A 119 10.43 -14.10 6.02
C ALA A 119 9.06 -14.00 6.68
N LEU A 120 8.26 -15.08 6.58
CA LEU A 120 7.00 -15.27 7.30
C LEU A 120 7.26 -15.68 8.76
N SER A 121 7.99 -14.85 9.49
CA SER A 121 8.16 -14.98 10.94
C SER A 121 7.48 -13.81 11.63
N TYR A 122 6.28 -14.04 12.15
CA TYR A 122 5.53 -13.07 12.94
C TYR A 122 5.19 -13.68 14.31
N THR A 123 5.09 -12.83 15.32
CA THR A 123 4.59 -13.22 16.64
C THR A 123 3.27 -12.52 16.88
N CYS A 124 2.26 -13.29 17.26
CA CYS A 124 0.94 -12.78 17.62
C CYS A 124 0.62 -13.21 19.04
N GLU A 125 0.35 -12.25 19.93
CA GLU A 125 0.05 -12.53 21.33
C GLU A 125 -1.25 -11.84 21.75
N ASN A 126 -2.01 -12.51 22.60
CA ASN A 126 -3.15 -11.87 23.25
C ASN A 126 -2.64 -10.89 24.31
N THR A 127 -2.82 -9.60 24.05
CA THR A 127 -2.50 -8.50 24.96
C THR A 127 -3.68 -8.10 25.83
N TYR A 128 -4.83 -8.75 25.65
CA TYR A 128 -6.03 -8.49 26.44
C TYR A 128 -5.95 -9.19 27.80
N ASP A 129 -5.80 -8.38 28.85
CA ASP A 129 -5.78 -8.82 30.26
C ASP A 129 -6.83 -8.04 31.10
N PRO A 130 -8.13 -8.28 30.91
CA PRO A 130 -9.16 -7.62 31.69
C PRO A 130 -9.27 -8.25 33.09
N LEU A 131 -9.51 -7.41 34.11
CA LEU A 131 -9.84 -7.90 35.45
C LEU A 131 -11.12 -8.76 35.47
N ILE A 132 -12.09 -8.42 34.62
CA ILE A 132 -13.33 -9.18 34.41
C ILE A 132 -13.53 -9.32 32.89
N PRO A 133 -13.29 -10.50 32.30
CA PRO A 133 -13.51 -10.69 30.88
C PRO A 133 -15.00 -10.65 30.55
N VAL A 134 -15.33 -9.94 29.48
CA VAL A 134 -16.66 -9.93 28.86
C VAL A 134 -16.84 -11.25 28.09
N PRO A 135 -17.73 -12.15 28.52
CA PRO A 135 -18.01 -13.37 27.77
C PRO A 135 -18.83 -13.04 26.52
N ASN A 136 -18.48 -13.64 25.38
CA ASN A 136 -19.33 -13.69 24.18
C ASN A 136 -19.72 -12.33 23.55
N SER A 137 -18.76 -11.41 23.41
CA SER A 137 -18.91 -10.23 22.54
C SER A 137 -18.66 -10.67 21.09
N ASN A 138 -19.70 -10.66 20.26
CA ASN A 138 -19.61 -11.11 18.86
C ASN A 138 -19.09 -10.01 17.91
N ASP A 139 -19.22 -8.74 18.29
CA ASP A 139 -18.75 -7.60 17.49
C ASP A 139 -17.96 -6.58 18.36
N PRO A 140 -16.69 -6.91 18.65
CA PRO A 140 -15.80 -6.05 19.42
C PRO A 140 -15.02 -5.08 18.51
N TYR A 141 -15.03 -3.80 18.87
CA TYR A 141 -14.26 -2.76 18.20
C TYR A 141 -12.98 -2.44 18.97
N VAL A 142 -11.83 -2.41 18.28
CA VAL A 142 -10.57 -1.90 18.82
C VAL A 142 -10.25 -0.54 18.22
N TYR A 143 -9.82 0.38 19.07
CA TYR A 143 -9.29 1.68 18.70
C TYR A 143 -7.93 1.87 19.37
N VAL A 144 -6.97 2.36 18.61
CA VAL A 144 -5.66 2.74 19.13
C VAL A 144 -5.57 4.26 19.09
N ASP A 145 -5.45 4.88 20.26
CA ASP A 145 -5.30 6.32 20.39
C ASP A 145 -3.94 6.76 19.82
N PRO A 146 -3.90 7.58 18.75
CA PRO A 146 -2.66 8.03 18.13
C PRO A 146 -1.75 8.82 19.09
N TRP A 147 -2.32 9.55 20.04
CA TRP A 147 -1.58 10.45 20.93
C TRP A 147 -1.09 9.74 22.20
N THR A 148 -1.91 8.89 22.79
CA THR A 148 -1.57 8.22 24.06
C THR A 148 -1.10 6.78 23.90
N GLY A 149 -1.25 6.19 22.71
CA GLY A 149 -0.93 4.79 22.44
C GLY A 149 -1.84 3.80 23.16
N ARG A 150 -2.90 4.30 23.81
CA ARG A 150 -3.85 3.46 24.55
C ARG A 150 -4.72 2.68 23.59
N ILE A 151 -4.87 1.40 23.90
CA ILE A 151 -5.76 0.51 23.18
C ILE A 151 -7.09 0.51 23.93
N MET A 152 -8.15 0.95 23.25
CA MET A 152 -9.51 0.93 23.73
C MET A 152 -10.27 -0.19 23.03
N LYS A 153 -10.96 -1.01 23.81
CA LYS A 153 -11.87 -2.02 23.30
C LYS A 153 -13.30 -1.61 23.64
N PHE A 154 -14.18 -1.65 22.65
CA PHE A 154 -15.60 -1.48 22.82
C PHE A 154 -16.26 -2.83 22.57
N ASP A 155 -16.89 -3.38 23.60
CA ASP A 155 -17.66 -4.60 23.48
C ASP A 155 -19.12 -4.24 23.20
N MET A 156 -19.61 -4.56 22.00
CA MET A 156 -21.04 -4.54 21.76
C MET A 156 -21.64 -5.82 22.36
N HIS A 157 -22.44 -5.65 23.41
CA HIS A 157 -23.15 -6.75 24.03
C HIS A 157 -24.61 -6.72 23.58
N ALA A 158 -25.20 -7.87 23.31
CA ALA A 158 -26.64 -8.00 23.50
C ALA A 158 -26.94 -7.74 24.98
N LEU A 159 -27.92 -6.88 25.29
CA LEU A 159 -28.43 -6.72 26.65
C LEU A 159 -28.59 -8.10 27.29
N LEU A 160 -28.11 -8.28 28.52
CA LEU A 160 -28.27 -9.50 29.31
C LEU A 160 -29.77 -9.85 29.41
N GLY A 161 -30.26 -10.67 28.48
CA GLY A 161 -31.65 -11.11 28.37
C GLY A 161 -32.61 -10.00 27.91
N MET A 162 -32.96 -10.00 26.62
CA MET A 162 -34.29 -9.52 26.24
C MET A 162 -35.28 -10.62 26.61
N THR A 163 -35.88 -10.55 27.80
CA THR A 163 -37.05 -11.37 28.09
C THR A 163 -38.21 -10.79 27.30
N VAL A 164 -38.66 -11.53 26.27
CA VAL A 164 -39.95 -11.29 25.64
C VAL A 164 -40.99 -11.88 26.59
N GLU A 165 -41.90 -11.06 27.10
CA GLU A 165 -43.16 -11.56 27.68
C GLU A 165 -44.06 -12.13 26.58
#